data_AF-A0A968MYA2-F1
#
_entry.id   AF-A0A968MYA2-F1
#
_cell.length_a   1.000
_cell.length_b   1.000
_cell.length_c   1.000
_cell.angle_alpha   90.00
_cell.angle_beta   90.00
_cell.angle_gamma   90.00
#
_symmetry.space_group_name_H-M   'P 1'
#
loop_
_entity.id
_entity.type
_entity.pdbx_description
1 polymer ?
#
loop_
_entity_poly.entity_id
_entity_poly.type
_entity_poly.pdbx_seq_one_letter_code
_entity_poly.pdbx_strand_id
1 'polypeptide(L)'
;MIITLNSDDLPDWIYSGHLGVHLLFDENSYREMENAVTFLIKTREERINQIKSVLLGDTNALFSTESALRVGTLNESQNKALTLINKAQDVAIIHGPPGTGKITTLVEAIMQVLREEQQVLVCAPSNTAVD
;
A
#
# COMPACT_ATOMS: atom_id res chain seq x y z
N MET A 1 18.97 -15.94 -16.12
CA MET A 1 17.90 -16.40 -15.22
C MET A 1 18.58 -16.86 -13.93
N ILE A 2 18.26 -16.23 -12.81
CA ILE A 2 18.76 -16.61 -11.48
C ILE A 2 17.60 -17.28 -10.77
N ILE A 3 17.80 -18.50 -10.24
CA ILE A 3 16.81 -19.22 -9.46
C ILE A 3 17.35 -19.30 -8.04
N THR A 4 16.62 -18.72 -7.11
CA THR A 4 16.91 -18.79 -5.68
C THR A 4 16.05 -19.89 -5.07
N LEU A 5 16.66 -20.89 -4.45
CA LEU A 5 15.97 -21.94 -3.72
C LEU A 5 15.92 -21.57 -2.25
N ASN A 6 14.77 -21.77 -1.60
CA ASN A 6 14.64 -21.62 -0.16
C ASN A 6 15.00 -22.94 0.54
N SER A 7 16.26 -23.37 0.39
CA SER A 7 16.81 -24.57 1.04
C SER A 7 18.26 -24.31 1.45
N ASP A 8 18.67 -24.88 2.58
CA ASP A 8 20.04 -24.74 3.10
C ASP A 8 21.07 -25.51 2.24
N ASP A 9 20.64 -26.64 1.66
CA ASP A 9 21.43 -27.48 0.77
C ASP A 9 20.81 -27.57 -0.63
N LEU A 10 21.68 -27.75 -1.63
CA LEU A 10 21.26 -28.03 -3.00
C LEU A 10 20.95 -29.53 -3.16
N PRO A 11 19.78 -29.90 -3.71
CA PRO A 11 19.47 -31.30 -3.99
C PRO A 11 20.43 -31.94 -4.99
N ASP A 12 20.81 -33.19 -4.76
CA ASP A 12 21.76 -33.94 -5.61
C ASP A 12 21.36 -34.01 -7.09
N TRP A 13 20.05 -34.03 -7.38
CA TRP A 13 19.53 -34.10 -8.75
C TRP A 13 19.88 -32.86 -9.58
N ILE A 14 20.26 -31.73 -8.96
CA ILE A 14 20.70 -30.53 -9.69
C ILE A 14 21.93 -30.83 -10.55
N TYR A 15 22.80 -31.74 -10.12
CA TYR A 15 24.02 -32.10 -10.84
C TYR A 15 23.81 -33.16 -11.93
N SER A 16 22.62 -33.77 -12.02
CA SER A 16 22.32 -34.87 -12.95
C SER A 16 22.07 -34.40 -14.40
N GLY A 17 22.04 -33.10 -14.64
CA GLY A 17 21.68 -32.51 -15.93
C GLY A 17 20.19 -32.66 -16.27
N HIS A 18 19.76 -32.12 -17.42
CA HIS A 18 18.37 -32.20 -17.92
C HIS A 18 17.32 -31.52 -17.02
N LEU A 19 17.68 -30.41 -16.37
CA LEU A 19 16.73 -29.63 -15.56
C LEU A 19 15.75 -28.86 -16.43
N GLY A 20 14.46 -29.04 -16.17
CA GLY A 20 13.38 -28.22 -16.71
C GLY A 20 12.79 -27.33 -15.64
N VAL A 21 12.64 -26.04 -15.94
CA VAL A 21 11.98 -25.09 -15.04
C VAL A 21 10.59 -24.82 -15.59
N HIS A 22 9.57 -25.21 -14.83
CA HIS A 22 8.18 -24.93 -15.17
C HIS A 22 7.65 -23.86 -14.23
N LEU A 23 7.25 -22.73 -14.81
CA LEU A 23 6.58 -21.65 -14.09
C LEU A 23 5.15 -22.10 -13.77
N LEU A 24 4.88 -22.33 -12.49
CA LEU A 24 3.54 -22.65 -11.99
C LEU A 24 2.82 -21.37 -11.57
N PHE A 25 1.49 -21.45 -11.53
CA PHE A 25 0.66 -20.38 -11.02
C PHE A 25 0.85 -20.21 -9.51
N ASP A 26 1.00 -18.97 -9.06
CA ASP A 26 1.05 -18.66 -7.63
C ASP A 26 -0.37 -18.56 -7.05
N GLU A 27 -0.76 -19.58 -6.30
CA GLU A 27 -2.03 -19.58 -5.55
C GLU A 27 -1.95 -18.77 -4.24
N ASN A 28 -0.75 -18.43 -3.76
CA ASN A 28 -0.58 -17.79 -2.47
C ASN A 28 -1.26 -16.42 -2.43
N SER A 29 -1.08 -15.62 -3.48
CA SER A 29 -1.73 -14.33 -3.63
C SER A 29 -3.26 -14.43 -3.51
N TYR A 30 -3.88 -15.46 -4.08
CA TYR A 30 -5.34 -15.68 -4.01
C TYR A 30 -5.78 -16.10 -2.62
N ARG A 31 -5.02 -16.99 -1.98
CA ARG A 31 -5.27 -17.43 -0.60
C ARG A 31 -5.23 -16.25 0.38
N GLU A 32 -4.24 -15.36 0.23
CA GLU A 32 -4.13 -14.17 1.09
C GLU A 32 -5.30 -13.19 0.86
N MET A 33 -5.72 -12.99 -0.39
CA MET A 33 -6.92 -12.19 -0.69
C MET A 33 -8.19 -12.78 -0.06
N GLU A 34 -8.40 -14.10 -0.15
CA GLU A 34 -9.54 -14.77 0.46
C GLU A 34 -9.53 -14.67 1.99
N ASN A 35 -8.35 -14.85 2.60
CA ASN A 35 -8.14 -14.69 4.04
C ASN A 35 -8.51 -13.26 4.50
N ALA A 36 -8.03 -12.24 3.78
CA ALA A 36 -8.31 -10.84 4.09
C ALA A 36 -9.81 -10.53 4.03
N VAL A 37 -10.51 -10.97 2.96
CA VAL A 37 -11.96 -10.76 2.83
C VAL A 37 -12.72 -11.51 3.93
N THR A 38 -12.35 -12.76 4.21
CA THR A 38 -12.98 -13.55 5.28
C THR A 38 -12.81 -12.90 6.65
N PHE A 39 -11.63 -12.33 6.93
CA PHE A 39 -11.38 -11.56 8.13
C PHE A 39 -12.28 -10.31 8.19
N LEU A 40 -12.35 -9.54 7.10
CA LEU A 40 -13.18 -8.33 7.03
C LEU A 40 -14.68 -8.61 7.24
N ILE A 41 -15.18 -9.76 6.80
CA ILE A 41 -16.58 -10.18 7.02
C ILE A 41 -16.84 -10.49 8.51
N LYS A 42 -15.87 -11.12 9.19
CA LYS A 42 -16.06 -11.64 10.56
C LYS A 42 -15.62 -10.68 11.66
N THR A 43 -14.84 -9.65 11.34
CA THR A 43 -14.24 -8.76 12.33
C THR A 43 -15.30 -8.01 13.16
N ARG A 44 -15.01 -7.85 14.45
CA ARG A 44 -15.80 -7.03 15.38
C ARG A 44 -15.14 -5.68 15.69
N GLU A 45 -14.01 -5.38 15.04
CA GLU A 45 -13.31 -4.12 15.25
C GLU A 45 -14.11 -2.95 14.69
N GLU A 46 -14.46 -2.01 15.57
CA GLU A 46 -15.30 -0.86 15.23
C GLU A 46 -14.66 0.01 14.14
N ARG A 47 -13.35 0.29 14.28
CA ARG A 47 -12.62 1.12 13.32
C ARG A 47 -12.63 0.53 11.91
N ILE A 48 -12.39 -0.78 11.79
CA ILE A 48 -12.42 -1.46 10.49
C ILE A 48 -13.84 -1.43 9.90
N ASN A 49 -14.87 -1.62 10.73
CA ASN A 49 -16.26 -1.54 10.30
C ASN A 49 -16.63 -0.14 9.79
N GLN A 50 -16.17 0.94 10.45
CA GLN A 50 -16.37 2.31 9.98
C GLN A 50 -15.72 2.54 8.60
N ILE A 51 -14.45 2.14 8.43
CA ILE A 51 -13.76 2.26 7.13
C ILE A 51 -14.50 1.47 6.05
N LYS A 52 -15.00 0.26 6.34
CA LYS A 52 -15.80 -0.53 5.38
C LYS A 52 -17.04 0.23 4.94
N SER A 53 -17.81 0.81 5.85
CA SER A 53 -19.01 1.59 5.51
C SER A 53 -18.67 2.80 4.62
N VAL A 54 -17.53 3.45 4.87
CA VAL A 54 -17.05 4.54 4.00
C VAL A 54 -16.67 4.03 2.60
N LEU A 55 -15.90 2.94 2.51
CA LEU A 55 -15.44 2.38 1.23
C LEU A 55 -16.57 1.75 0.40
N LEU A 56 -17.61 1.22 1.05
CA LEU A 56 -18.81 0.68 0.40
C LEU A 56 -19.82 1.77 0.02
N GLY A 57 -19.62 3.02 0.48
CA GLY A 57 -20.47 4.16 0.16
C GLY A 57 -21.71 4.30 1.05
N ASP A 58 -21.80 3.56 2.16
CA ASP A 58 -22.89 3.68 3.13
C ASP A 58 -22.79 4.99 3.94
N THR A 59 -21.56 5.49 4.13
CA THR A 59 -21.26 6.70 4.90
C THR A 59 -20.20 7.55 4.20
N ASN A 60 -20.22 8.87 4.44
CA ASN A 60 -19.18 9.76 3.90
C ASN A 60 -17.91 9.71 4.75
N ALA A 61 -16.74 9.86 4.11
CA ALA A 61 -15.46 10.01 4.78
C ALA A 61 -15.39 11.33 5.57
N LEU A 62 -14.78 11.28 6.76
CA LEU A 62 -14.58 12.43 7.62
C LEU A 62 -13.24 13.12 7.35
N PHE A 63 -13.25 14.45 7.50
CA PHE A 63 -12.07 15.31 7.36
C PHE A 63 -11.97 16.29 8.54
N SER A 64 -10.78 16.41 9.12
CA SER A 64 -10.50 17.33 10.21
C SER A 64 -10.44 18.79 9.75
N THR A 65 -10.64 19.71 10.70
CA THR A 65 -10.55 21.16 10.47
C THR A 65 -9.13 21.71 10.71
N GLU A 66 -8.12 20.84 10.76
CA GLU A 66 -6.75 21.25 11.03
C GLU A 66 -6.20 22.25 9.99
N SER A 67 -5.15 22.96 10.38
CA SER A 67 -4.49 23.92 9.49
C SER A 67 -3.94 23.25 8.25
N ALA A 68 -4.01 23.95 7.12
CA ALA A 68 -3.42 23.46 5.88
C ALA A 68 -1.90 23.32 6.02
N LEU A 69 -1.37 22.15 5.67
CA LEU A 69 0.06 21.93 5.58
C LEU A 69 0.60 22.57 4.29
N ARG A 70 1.76 23.22 4.41
CA ARG A 70 2.46 23.78 3.25
C ARG A 70 3.95 23.47 3.32
N VAL A 71 4.44 22.83 2.27
CA VAL A 71 5.86 22.52 2.07
C VAL A 71 6.36 23.37 0.90
N GLY A 72 7.43 24.14 1.15
CA GLY A 72 7.96 25.12 0.20
C GLY A 72 8.54 24.51 -1.09
N THR A 73 8.97 23.24 -1.04
CA THR A 73 9.52 22.51 -2.20
C THR A 73 8.43 21.98 -3.14
N LEU A 74 7.17 21.93 -2.69
CA LEU A 74 6.05 21.41 -3.46
C LEU A 74 5.30 22.53 -4.18
N ASN A 75 4.73 22.20 -5.34
CA ASN A 75 3.84 23.11 -6.05
C ASN A 75 2.45 23.19 -5.37
N GLU A 76 1.56 24.04 -5.89
CA GLU A 76 0.25 24.28 -5.28
C GLU A 76 -0.64 23.02 -5.29
N SER A 77 -0.67 22.24 -6.37
CA SER A 77 -1.53 21.05 -6.45
C SER A 77 -1.04 19.94 -5.52
N GLN A 78 0.27 19.77 -5.38
CA GLN A 78 0.89 18.84 -4.44
C GLN A 78 0.63 19.26 -2.98
N ASN A 79 0.71 20.55 -2.65
CA ASN A 79 0.36 21.06 -1.32
C ASN A 79 -1.13 20.88 -1.00
N LYS A 80 -2.02 21.01 -1.98
CA LYS A 80 -3.45 20.69 -1.81
C LYS A 80 -3.65 19.20 -1.50
N ALA A 81 -2.93 18.32 -2.19
CA ALA A 81 -2.95 16.89 -1.91
C ALA A 81 -2.41 16.57 -0.50
N LEU A 82 -1.31 17.19 -0.06
CA LEU A 82 -0.81 17.04 1.31
C LEU A 82 -1.84 17.49 2.36
N THR A 83 -2.47 18.64 2.14
CA THR A 83 -3.51 19.14 3.05
C THR A 83 -4.71 18.19 3.09
N LEU A 84 -5.10 17.60 1.96
CA LEU A 84 -6.18 16.61 1.92
C LEU A 84 -5.81 15.35 2.72
N ILE A 85 -4.58 14.84 2.57
CA ILE A 85 -4.07 13.68 3.32
C ILE A 85 -4.08 13.98 4.82
N ASN A 86 -3.51 15.10 5.25
CA ASN A 86 -3.46 15.47 6.67
C ASN A 86 -4.84 15.58 7.30
N LYS A 87 -5.83 16.07 6.54
CA LYS A 87 -7.19 16.22 7.03
C LYS A 87 -7.96 14.92 7.05
N ALA A 88 -7.57 13.90 6.29
CA ALA A 88 -8.36 12.69 6.14
C ALA A 88 -8.35 11.87 7.43
N GLN A 89 -9.53 11.63 8.01
CA GLN A 89 -9.67 10.75 9.17
C GLN A 89 -9.94 9.30 8.75
N ASP A 90 -10.57 9.08 7.60
CA ASP A 90 -10.92 7.76 7.09
C ASP A 90 -10.09 7.35 5.88
N VAL A 91 -10.29 8.06 4.75
CA VAL A 91 -9.63 7.76 3.48
C VAL A 91 -9.53 9.02 2.64
N ALA A 92 -8.41 9.17 1.93
CA ALA A 92 -8.22 10.16 0.88
C ALA A 92 -7.76 9.48 -0.41
N ILE A 93 -8.26 9.95 -1.55
CA ILE A 93 -7.84 9.49 -2.86
C ILE A 93 -7.09 10.62 -3.54
N ILE A 94 -5.81 10.39 -3.81
CA ILE A 94 -4.96 11.32 -4.56
C ILE A 94 -4.86 10.85 -6.00
N HIS A 95 -5.39 11.66 -6.90
CA HIS A 95 -5.21 11.46 -8.32
C HIS A 95 -4.04 12.29 -8.85
N GLY A 96 -3.26 11.71 -9.75
CA GLY A 96 -2.24 12.44 -10.49
C GLY A 96 -2.02 11.82 -11.85
N PRO A 97 -2.07 12.58 -12.95
CA PRO A 97 -1.61 12.12 -14.27
C PRO A 97 -0.13 11.68 -14.29
N PRO A 98 0.35 11.04 -15.37
CA PRO A 98 1.76 10.74 -15.53
C PRO A 98 2.63 12.01 -15.42
N GLY A 99 3.78 11.92 -14.75
CA GLY A 99 4.73 13.04 -14.62
C GLY A 99 4.39 14.12 -13.59
N THR A 100 3.30 14.00 -12.81
CA THR A 100 2.87 15.08 -11.88
C THR A 100 3.51 15.03 -10.49
N GLY A 101 4.56 14.20 -10.29
CA GLY A 101 5.25 14.11 -9.00
C GLY A 101 4.39 13.50 -7.88
N LYS A 102 3.55 12.50 -8.19
CA LYS A 102 2.77 11.74 -7.19
C LYS A 102 3.67 11.14 -6.10
N ILE A 103 4.75 10.50 -6.52
CA ILE A 103 5.73 9.89 -5.58
C ILE A 103 6.31 10.96 -4.67
N THR A 104 6.73 12.10 -5.22
CA THR A 104 7.23 13.23 -4.42
C THR A 104 6.21 13.70 -3.38
N THR A 105 4.93 13.77 -3.76
CA THR A 105 3.85 14.14 -2.84
C THR A 105 3.64 13.09 -1.74
N LEU A 106 3.66 11.81 -2.09
CA LEU A 106 3.48 10.71 -1.12
C LEU A 106 4.65 10.61 -0.15
N VAL A 107 5.89 10.79 -0.61
CA VAL A 107 7.08 10.82 0.26
C VAL A 107 6.97 11.95 1.27
N GLU A 108 6.60 13.15 0.84
CA GLU A 108 6.36 14.27 1.76
C GLU A 108 5.23 13.95 2.74
N ALA A 109 4.13 13.35 2.30
CA ALA A 109 3.03 12.95 3.18
C ALA A 109 3.49 11.96 4.26
N ILE A 110 4.23 10.92 3.88
CA ILE A 110 4.78 9.92 4.81
C ILE A 110 5.71 10.61 5.83
N MET A 111 6.58 11.51 5.36
CA MET A 111 7.47 12.26 6.26
C MET A 111 6.70 13.16 7.23
N GLN A 112 5.56 13.73 6.84
CA GLN A 112 4.72 14.50 7.78
C GLN A 112 4.06 13.58 8.81
N VAL A 113 3.46 12.46 8.38
CA VAL A 113 2.79 11.51 9.28
C VAL A 113 3.77 10.94 10.31
N LEU A 114 4.99 10.58 9.90
CA LEU A 114 6.03 10.06 10.79
C LEU A 114 6.57 11.07 11.82
N ARG A 115 6.17 12.35 11.75
CA ARG A 115 6.47 13.33 12.82
C ARG A 115 5.54 13.18 14.02
N GLU A 116 4.35 12.63 13.81
CA GLU A 116 3.30 12.48 14.83
C GLU A 116 3.07 11.00 15.18
N GLU A 117 3.16 10.12 14.17
CA GLU A 117 2.96 8.68 14.29
C GLU A 117 4.29 7.91 14.31
N GLN A 118 4.31 6.77 15.01
CA GLN A 118 5.53 5.96 15.15
C GLN A 118 5.84 5.10 13.92
N GLN A 119 4.84 4.74 13.13
CA GLN A 119 4.97 3.81 12.02
C GLN A 119 3.95 4.10 10.92
N VAL A 120 4.34 3.84 9.68
CA VAL A 120 3.47 3.95 8.50
C VAL A 120 3.65 2.69 7.65
N LEU A 121 2.54 2.03 7.31
CA LEU A 121 2.53 0.94 6.33
C LEU A 121 2.38 1.52 4.92
N VAL A 122 3.34 1.24 4.05
CA VAL A 122 3.33 1.64 2.64
C VAL A 122 3.29 0.40 1.78
N CYS A 123 2.31 0.31 0.89
CA CYS A 123 2.10 -0.83 -0.01
C CYS A 123 1.97 -0.37 -1.45
N ALA A 124 2.44 -1.20 -2.39
CA ALA A 124 2.19 -1.04 -3.82
C ALA A 124 1.98 -2.43 -4.45
N PRO A 125 1.29 -2.53 -5.62
CA PRO A 125 0.95 -3.81 -6.23
C PRO A 125 2.14 -4.50 -6.94
N SER A 126 3.29 -3.84 -7.08
CA SER A 126 4.49 -4.41 -7.70
C SER A 126 5.75 -4.04 -6.92
N ASN A 127 6.73 -4.96 -6.92
CA ASN A 127 8.00 -4.75 -6.25
C ASN A 127 8.71 -3.49 -6.75
N THR A 128 8.73 -3.26 -8.08
CA THR A 128 9.33 -2.05 -8.68
C THR A 128 8.69 -0.73 -8.24
N ALA A 129 7.44 -0.75 -7.74
CA ALA A 129 6.80 0.44 -7.20
C ALA A 129 7.07 0.62 -5.69
N VAL A 130 7.50 -0.45 -5.01
CA VAL A 130 7.95 -0.42 -3.61
C VAL A 130 9.42 -0.02 -3.51
N ASP A 131 10.26 -0.59 -4.38
CA ASP A 131 11.72 -0.33 -4.47
C ASP A 131 12.03 1.13 -4.86
#